data_AF-A0AAN6LS48-F1
#
_entry.id   AF-A0AAN6LS48-F1
#
_cell.length_a   1.000
_cell.length_b   1.000
_cell.length_c   1.000
_cell.angle_alpha   90.00
_cell.angle_beta   90.00
_cell.angle_gamma   90.00
#
_symmetry.space_group_name_H-M   'P 1'
#
loop_
_entity.id
_entity.type
_entity.pdbx_description
1 polymer ?
#
loop_
_entity_poly.entity_id
_entity_poly.type
_entity_poly.pdbx_seq_one_letter_code
_entity_poly.pdbx_strand_id
1 'polypeptide(L)'
;MAISGLSPEAAFTSRIQELVRRARNTKRETTINPPLQISALLQDNEPLVEQIEPKELRELTAESAAKSILYPILNSTRIQDPAFVDVWNLLDIVQGCADRDLCSTQLVLLLAEEVMDSLSIADCHVAFNFLESRREAIMAGPGTNSKEMVILRTCNELLRRLSRAEDPVFCGRVYVFLFQSFPLGHKGSVNLRGEFHIGNVTTFEDYLISEQSGDTAMEDVTSAETKGISFDIAGKDTKTEDVRQTENESGTEKKPTTLDIDALYPVFWSLQHSFSNPPRLFDDESFTKFQRALETTLAKFKEVPKVIQSGESARKTDHLDATGSSREDFASAFNPKYLTSRDLFKLELSDVAFQRHVLVQALILIDFLLTLTEAAKDKKHYKEAQPNLQYKFTLREEDTEWALGIKNSIANYLQDGPDGKFYYRVVDTVLSRDKNWVRWKMDRCKPFTRGKVPSKAFLEARSGAVAAVASKKDRKPAGVPGALRFLASAEPGKGLAQLRQRGRFNHADGLKSLFQPEEIRTDDKGGDTQPEQTVEEPRADQQSIVA
;
A
#
# COMPACT_ATOMS: atom_id res chain seq x y z
N MET A 1 -35.30 -19.21 38.42
CA MET A 1 -36.69 -18.81 38.75
C MET A 1 -36.86 -17.33 38.45
N ALA A 2 -38.08 -16.86 38.21
CA ALA A 2 -38.44 -15.44 38.13
C ALA A 2 -37.66 -14.57 37.11
N ILE A 3 -37.78 -14.88 35.82
CA ILE A 3 -37.67 -13.87 34.74
C ILE A 3 -39.01 -13.87 34.00
N SER A 4 -39.97 -13.10 34.53
CA SER A 4 -41.35 -13.08 34.04
C SER A 4 -42.00 -11.75 34.44
N GLY A 5 -41.68 -10.68 33.71
CA GLY A 5 -42.14 -9.31 34.02
C GLY A 5 -41.21 -8.18 33.59
N LEU A 6 -39.99 -8.48 33.11
CA LEU A 6 -39.12 -7.49 32.47
C LEU A 6 -39.55 -7.23 31.02
N SER A 7 -39.27 -6.02 30.50
CA SER A 7 -39.36 -5.75 29.07
C SER A 7 -38.30 -6.56 28.29
N PRO A 8 -38.51 -6.84 26.99
CA PRO A 8 -37.52 -7.55 26.18
C PRO A 8 -36.14 -6.86 26.19
N GLU A 9 -36.14 -5.53 26.20
CA GLU A 9 -34.94 -4.68 26.34
C GLU A 9 -34.24 -4.85 27.68
N ALA A 10 -34.96 -4.85 28.81
CA ALA A 10 -34.36 -5.05 30.12
C ALA A 10 -33.79 -6.47 30.29
N ALA A 11 -34.45 -7.48 29.70
CA ALA A 11 -33.93 -8.85 29.64
C ALA A 11 -32.64 -8.94 28.79
N PHE A 12 -32.64 -8.34 27.59
CA PHE A 12 -31.48 -8.27 26.69
C PHE A 12 -30.30 -7.55 27.35
N THR A 13 -30.57 -6.40 27.99
CA THR A 13 -29.58 -5.58 28.70
C THR A 13 -28.96 -6.35 29.86
N SER A 14 -29.78 -6.95 30.73
CA SER A 14 -29.32 -7.79 31.84
C SER A 14 -28.48 -8.98 31.35
N ARG A 15 -28.86 -9.59 30.21
CA ARG A 15 -28.10 -10.67 29.59
C ARG A 15 -26.71 -10.23 29.13
N ILE A 16 -26.58 -9.08 28.46
CA ILE A 16 -25.26 -8.56 28.06
C ILE A 16 -24.44 -8.11 29.29
N GLN A 17 -25.05 -7.48 30.30
CA GLN A 17 -24.34 -7.12 31.54
C GLN A 17 -23.74 -8.35 32.23
N GLU A 18 -24.47 -9.47 32.31
CA GLU A 18 -23.93 -10.74 32.82
C GLU A 18 -22.80 -11.30 31.94
N LEU A 19 -22.90 -11.20 30.61
CA LEU A 19 -21.82 -11.63 29.70
C LEU A 19 -20.56 -10.78 29.84
N VAL A 20 -20.67 -9.45 30.00
CA VAL A 20 -19.54 -8.55 30.29
C VAL A 20 -18.93 -8.88 31.66
N ARG A 21 -19.76 -9.12 32.69
CA ARG A 21 -19.31 -9.54 34.02
C ARG A 21 -18.60 -10.90 34.00
N ARG A 22 -19.05 -11.85 33.16
CA ARG A 22 -18.34 -13.12 32.91
C ARG A 22 -17.04 -12.90 32.14
N ALA A 23 -17.00 -11.97 31.18
CA ALA A 23 -15.79 -11.67 30.41
C ALA A 23 -14.62 -11.22 31.29
N ARG A 24 -14.86 -10.43 32.35
CA ARG A 24 -13.84 -10.09 33.38
C ARG A 24 -13.22 -11.32 34.08
N ASN A 25 -13.95 -12.44 34.18
CA ASN A 25 -13.44 -13.66 34.81
C ASN A 25 -12.64 -14.53 33.83
N THR A 26 -13.10 -14.61 32.56
CA THR A 26 -12.45 -15.37 31.48
C THR A 26 -11.20 -14.66 30.96
N LYS A 27 -11.26 -13.34 30.79
CA LYS A 27 -10.15 -12.48 30.37
C LYS A 27 -9.72 -11.61 31.54
N ARG A 28 -8.64 -12.04 32.21
CA ARG A 28 -8.01 -11.31 33.33
C ARG A 28 -7.08 -10.18 32.90
N GLU A 29 -6.74 -10.12 31.61
CA GLU A 29 -5.87 -9.11 31.03
C GLU A 29 -6.66 -7.84 30.71
N THR A 30 -6.18 -6.70 31.22
CA THR A 30 -6.85 -5.40 31.11
C THR A 30 -6.51 -4.66 29.82
N THR A 31 -6.28 -5.40 28.74
CA THR A 31 -5.78 -4.92 27.45
C THR A 31 -6.74 -5.25 26.31
N ILE A 32 -6.68 -4.50 25.21
CA ILE A 32 -7.50 -4.72 24.00
C ILE A 32 -7.31 -6.14 23.44
N ASN A 33 -6.05 -6.60 23.40
CA ASN A 33 -5.70 -7.98 23.12
C ASN A 33 -5.59 -8.80 24.43
N PRO A 34 -5.85 -10.11 24.40
CA PRO A 34 -6.35 -10.89 23.26
C PRO A 34 -7.87 -10.69 23.01
N PRO A 35 -8.38 -10.97 21.81
CA PRO A 35 -9.14 -12.19 21.57
C PRO A 35 -10.21 -12.60 22.59
N LEU A 36 -11.29 -11.83 22.83
CA LEU A 36 -12.39 -12.36 23.66
C LEU A 36 -13.14 -13.46 22.89
N GLN A 37 -12.78 -14.72 23.17
CA GLN A 37 -13.39 -15.87 22.52
C GLN A 37 -14.80 -16.11 23.05
N ILE A 38 -15.81 -15.81 22.24
CA ILE A 38 -17.22 -15.79 22.64
C ILE A 38 -17.74 -17.21 22.95
N SER A 39 -17.13 -18.23 22.34
CA SER A 39 -17.34 -19.65 22.68
C SER A 39 -16.82 -20.03 24.08
N ALA A 40 -16.01 -19.20 24.73
CA ALA A 40 -15.52 -19.39 26.11
C ALA A 40 -16.29 -18.55 27.15
N LEU A 41 -17.31 -17.80 26.73
CA LEU A 41 -18.25 -17.08 27.63
C LEU A 41 -19.55 -17.86 27.87
N LEU A 42 -19.86 -18.77 26.95
CA LEU A 42 -21.09 -19.55 26.93
C LEU A 42 -20.82 -20.92 27.55
N GLN A 43 -21.71 -21.33 28.46
CA GLN A 43 -21.76 -22.71 28.92
C GLN A 43 -22.52 -23.56 27.88
N ASP A 44 -22.29 -24.87 27.85
CA ASP A 44 -22.81 -25.74 26.78
C ASP A 44 -24.31 -25.56 26.54
N ASN A 45 -24.68 -25.23 25.29
CA ASN A 45 -26.03 -24.91 24.82
C ASN A 45 -26.72 -23.66 25.45
N GLU A 46 -26.04 -22.78 26.18
CA GLU A 46 -26.62 -21.50 26.61
C GLU A 46 -26.73 -20.53 25.40
N PRO A 47 -27.93 -19.99 25.08
CA PRO A 47 -28.06 -19.01 23.99
C PRO A 47 -27.37 -17.69 24.35
N LEU A 48 -26.77 -17.00 23.36
CA LEU A 48 -26.14 -15.69 23.60
C LEU A 48 -27.21 -14.67 24.05
N VAL A 49 -28.33 -14.64 23.32
CA VAL A 49 -29.56 -13.91 23.64
C VAL A 49 -30.76 -14.78 23.20
N GLU A 50 -31.90 -14.63 23.86
CA GLU A 50 -33.18 -15.20 23.40
C GLU A 50 -33.62 -14.56 22.07
N GLN A 51 -34.25 -15.34 21.19
CA GLN A 51 -34.67 -14.87 19.86
C GLN A 51 -35.97 -14.06 19.93
N ILE A 52 -35.83 -12.74 20.16
CA ILE A 52 -36.93 -11.78 20.00
C ILE A 52 -37.31 -11.71 18.51
N GLU A 53 -38.58 -11.86 18.17
CA GLU A 53 -39.12 -11.54 16.84
C GLU A 53 -40.11 -10.35 16.94
N PRO A 54 -40.23 -9.49 15.91
CA PRO A 54 -39.56 -9.55 14.60
C PRO A 54 -38.08 -9.11 14.64
N LYS A 55 -37.30 -9.53 13.63
CA LYS A 55 -35.88 -9.14 13.45
C LYS A 55 -35.61 -7.64 13.65
N GLU A 56 -36.42 -6.74 13.09
CA GLU A 56 -36.23 -5.28 13.20
C GLU A 56 -36.29 -4.81 14.66
N LEU A 57 -37.24 -5.35 15.44
CA LEU A 57 -37.34 -5.08 16.88
C LEU A 57 -36.14 -5.64 17.64
N ARG A 58 -35.62 -6.81 17.24
CA ARG A 58 -34.40 -7.40 17.83
C ARG A 58 -33.18 -6.50 17.60
N GLU A 59 -32.97 -6.01 16.38
CA GLU A 59 -31.83 -5.13 16.06
C GLU A 59 -31.90 -3.80 16.83
N LEU A 60 -33.08 -3.17 16.90
CA LEU A 60 -33.29 -1.94 17.69
C LEU A 60 -33.11 -2.19 19.20
N THR A 61 -33.64 -3.30 19.72
CA THR A 61 -33.46 -3.69 21.12
C THR A 61 -31.99 -3.94 21.45
N ALA A 62 -31.24 -4.55 20.52
CA ALA A 62 -29.81 -4.80 20.68
C ALA A 62 -28.99 -3.51 20.72
N GLU A 63 -29.31 -2.54 19.86
CA GLU A 63 -28.65 -1.23 19.85
C GLU A 63 -28.95 -0.45 21.14
N SER A 64 -30.22 -0.36 21.55
CA SER A 64 -30.59 0.36 22.78
C SER A 64 -29.97 -0.27 24.03
N ALA A 65 -30.02 -1.61 24.13
CA ALA A 65 -29.39 -2.35 25.22
C ALA A 65 -27.87 -2.11 25.27
N ALA A 66 -27.16 -2.19 24.13
CA ALA A 66 -25.72 -1.93 24.09
C ALA A 66 -25.38 -0.49 24.51
N LYS A 67 -26.14 0.51 24.03
CA LYS A 67 -25.96 1.93 24.39
C LYS A 67 -26.24 2.20 25.86
N SER A 68 -27.26 1.55 26.44
CA SER A 68 -27.58 1.66 27.86
C SER A 68 -26.47 1.14 28.79
N ILE A 69 -25.59 0.26 28.30
CA ILE A 69 -24.41 -0.26 29.01
C ILE A 69 -23.19 0.63 28.71
N LEU A 70 -23.04 1.08 27.46
CA LEU A 70 -21.89 1.86 27.01
C LEU A 70 -21.83 3.25 27.66
N TYR A 71 -22.93 4.03 27.62
CA TYR A 71 -22.90 5.42 28.08
C TYR A 71 -22.57 5.57 29.57
N PRO A 72 -23.08 4.75 30.52
CA PRO A 72 -22.66 4.80 31.92
C PRO A 72 -21.17 4.52 32.13
N ILE A 73 -20.55 3.64 31.32
CA ILE A 73 -19.12 3.34 31.41
C ILE A 73 -18.30 4.53 30.90
N LEU A 74 -18.62 5.07 29.72
CA LEU A 74 -17.94 6.23 29.15
C LEU A 74 -18.03 7.48 30.06
N ASN A 75 -19.17 7.70 30.70
CA ASN A 75 -19.36 8.82 31.62
C ASN A 75 -18.65 8.67 32.99
N SER A 76 -18.21 7.47 33.35
CA SER A 76 -17.62 7.18 34.67
C SER A 76 -16.14 6.79 34.63
N THR A 77 -15.64 6.31 33.49
CA THR A 77 -14.38 5.57 33.38
C THR A 77 -13.50 6.14 32.28
N ARG A 78 -12.25 6.47 32.58
CA ARG A 78 -11.26 6.92 31.58
C ARG A 78 -10.59 5.72 30.89
N ILE A 79 -10.10 5.89 29.65
CA ILE A 79 -9.50 4.80 28.87
C ILE A 79 -8.24 4.18 29.51
N GLN A 80 -7.53 4.93 30.38
CA GLN A 80 -6.38 4.45 31.15
C GLN A 80 -6.78 3.60 32.37
N ASP A 81 -8.06 3.58 32.75
CA ASP A 81 -8.55 2.80 33.88
C ASP A 81 -8.74 1.32 33.48
N PRO A 82 -8.22 0.34 34.25
CA PRO A 82 -8.50 -1.08 34.09
C PRO A 82 -9.99 -1.45 33.93
N ALA A 83 -10.93 -0.65 34.43
CA ALA A 83 -12.36 -0.86 34.27
C ALA A 83 -12.87 -0.58 32.83
N PHE A 84 -12.17 0.22 32.01
CA PHE A 84 -12.59 0.56 30.64
C PHE A 84 -12.61 -0.68 29.72
N VAL A 85 -11.98 -1.77 30.14
CA VAL A 85 -11.95 -3.08 29.45
C VAL A 85 -13.35 -3.63 29.19
N ASP A 86 -14.35 -3.22 29.97
CA ASP A 86 -15.75 -3.57 29.71
C ASP A 86 -16.27 -3.00 28.39
N VAL A 87 -15.76 -1.86 27.91
CA VAL A 87 -16.07 -1.32 26.57
C VAL A 87 -15.54 -2.25 25.48
N TRP A 88 -14.29 -2.71 25.59
CA TRP A 88 -13.70 -3.66 24.64
C TRP A 88 -14.41 -5.03 24.67
N ASN A 89 -14.76 -5.51 25.86
CA ASN A 89 -15.53 -6.74 26.03
C ASN A 89 -16.95 -6.61 25.47
N LEU A 90 -17.62 -5.47 25.65
CA LEU A 90 -18.95 -5.18 25.09
C LEU A 90 -18.91 -5.18 23.56
N LEU A 91 -17.95 -4.47 22.94
CA LEU A 91 -17.78 -4.43 21.48
C LEU A 91 -17.50 -5.83 20.91
N ASP A 92 -16.70 -6.65 21.59
CA ASP A 92 -16.46 -8.04 21.23
C ASP A 92 -17.73 -8.91 21.33
N ILE A 93 -18.51 -8.78 22.41
CA ILE A 93 -19.78 -9.51 22.58
C ILE A 93 -20.78 -9.11 21.49
N VAL A 94 -20.86 -7.82 21.15
CA VAL A 94 -21.73 -7.32 20.07
C VAL A 94 -21.27 -7.82 18.69
N GLN A 95 -19.96 -8.00 18.44
CA GLN A 95 -19.48 -8.66 17.22
C GLN A 95 -20.00 -10.11 17.14
N GLY A 96 -20.01 -10.86 18.25
CA GLY A 96 -20.61 -12.19 18.29
C GLY A 96 -22.12 -12.24 18.12
N CYS A 97 -22.82 -11.16 18.47
CA CYS A 97 -24.24 -11.00 18.12
C CYS A 97 -24.41 -10.75 16.61
N ALA A 98 -23.56 -9.91 16.01
CA ALA A 98 -23.58 -9.63 14.57
C ALA A 98 -23.22 -10.86 13.72
N ASP A 99 -22.19 -11.61 14.11
CA ASP A 99 -21.74 -12.86 13.46
C ASP A 99 -22.79 -13.99 13.52
N ARG A 100 -23.88 -13.80 14.27
CA ARG A 100 -24.97 -14.78 14.49
C ARG A 100 -26.35 -14.24 14.10
N ASP A 101 -26.42 -13.13 13.35
CA ASP A 101 -27.66 -12.46 12.94
C ASP A 101 -28.60 -12.09 14.11
N LEU A 102 -28.04 -11.78 15.29
CA LEU A 102 -28.77 -11.34 16.49
C LEU A 102 -28.85 -9.81 16.61
N CYS A 103 -27.98 -9.05 15.92
CA CYS A 103 -28.04 -7.60 15.83
C CYS A 103 -27.58 -7.13 14.44
N SER A 104 -27.74 -5.83 14.12
CA SER A 104 -27.33 -5.29 12.83
C SER A 104 -25.80 -5.41 12.64
N THR A 105 -25.38 -5.76 11.42
CA THR A 105 -23.98 -6.15 11.14
C THR A 105 -22.96 -5.02 11.29
N GLN A 106 -23.43 -3.78 11.39
CA GLN A 106 -22.61 -2.57 11.54
C GLN A 106 -22.58 -2.02 12.98
N LEU A 107 -23.33 -2.61 13.92
CA LEU A 107 -23.53 -2.05 15.27
C LEU A 107 -22.20 -1.86 16.03
N VAL A 108 -21.24 -2.79 15.89
CA VAL A 108 -19.90 -2.67 16.50
C VAL A 108 -19.15 -1.43 16.00
N LEU A 109 -19.30 -1.08 14.72
CA LEU A 109 -18.65 0.10 14.14
C LEU A 109 -19.32 1.40 14.59
N LEU A 110 -20.65 1.42 14.70
CA LEU A 110 -21.40 2.56 15.24
C LEU A 110 -21.04 2.82 16.71
N LEU A 111 -20.96 1.77 17.53
CA LEU A 111 -20.57 1.91 18.94
C LEU A 111 -19.08 2.30 19.09
N ALA A 112 -18.19 1.80 18.22
CA ALA A 112 -16.78 2.19 18.21
C ALA A 112 -16.57 3.65 17.75
N GLU A 113 -17.41 4.14 16.83
CA GLU A 113 -17.46 5.55 16.42
C GLU A 113 -17.92 6.44 17.59
N GLU A 114 -19.04 6.09 18.24
CA GLU A 114 -19.52 6.79 19.45
C GLU A 114 -18.47 6.80 20.59
N VAL A 115 -17.72 5.71 20.78
CA VAL A 115 -16.58 5.67 21.69
C VAL A 115 -15.51 6.69 21.29
N MET A 116 -15.03 6.69 20.03
CA MET A 116 -13.96 7.61 19.62
C MET A 116 -14.40 9.08 19.59
N ASP A 117 -15.67 9.38 19.35
CA ASP A 117 -16.21 10.75 19.43
C ASP A 117 -16.40 11.24 20.87
N SER A 118 -16.53 10.33 21.84
CA SER A 118 -16.50 10.67 23.28
C SER A 118 -15.07 10.90 23.86
N LEU A 119 -14.02 10.50 23.13
CA LEU A 119 -12.64 10.45 23.62
C LEU A 119 -11.76 11.60 23.12
N SER A 120 -10.68 11.91 23.87
CA SER A 120 -9.66 12.87 23.43
C SER A 120 -8.78 12.31 22.30
N ILE A 121 -8.01 13.18 21.62
CA ILE A 121 -7.11 12.75 20.52
C ILE A 121 -6.08 11.70 21.01
N ALA A 122 -5.45 11.93 22.16
CA ALA A 122 -4.51 10.98 22.75
C ALA A 122 -5.16 9.64 23.11
N ASP A 123 -6.41 9.66 23.60
CA ASP A 123 -7.18 8.46 23.92
C ASP A 123 -7.60 7.70 22.64
N CYS A 124 -7.90 8.41 21.56
CA CYS A 124 -8.18 7.82 20.26
C CYS A 124 -7.01 6.98 19.71
N HIS A 125 -5.75 7.30 20.04
CA HIS A 125 -4.60 6.44 19.66
C HIS A 125 -4.70 5.03 20.28
N VAL A 126 -5.29 4.93 21.48
CA VAL A 126 -5.52 3.66 22.18
C VAL A 126 -6.77 2.97 21.64
N ALA A 127 -7.88 3.70 21.47
CA ALA A 127 -9.12 3.16 20.92
C ALA A 127 -8.95 2.61 19.49
N PHE A 128 -8.15 3.27 18.65
CA PHE A 128 -7.89 2.82 17.29
C PHE A 128 -7.17 1.46 17.20
N ASN A 129 -6.41 1.08 18.24
CA ASN A 129 -5.81 -0.25 18.33
C ASN A 129 -6.87 -1.37 18.33
N PHE A 130 -8.08 -1.12 18.86
CA PHE A 130 -9.18 -2.07 18.81
C PHE A 130 -9.59 -2.32 17.36
N LEU A 131 -9.86 -1.25 16.60
CA LEU A 131 -10.24 -1.34 15.18
C LEU A 131 -9.15 -2.01 14.34
N GLU A 132 -7.88 -1.60 14.48
CA GLU A 132 -6.75 -2.23 13.79
C GLU A 132 -6.66 -3.73 14.09
N SER A 133 -6.84 -4.14 15.35
CA SER A 133 -6.78 -5.54 15.76
C SER A 133 -7.95 -6.39 15.26
N ARG A 134 -9.16 -5.81 15.16
CA ARG A 134 -10.41 -6.56 14.87
C ARG A 134 -10.94 -6.38 13.44
N ARG A 135 -10.28 -5.56 12.62
CA ARG A 135 -10.57 -5.31 11.19
C ARG A 135 -11.06 -6.56 10.44
N GLU A 136 -10.33 -7.66 10.53
CA GLU A 136 -10.62 -8.88 9.73
C GLU A 136 -11.83 -9.67 10.21
N ALA A 137 -12.18 -9.57 11.50
CA ALA A 137 -13.42 -10.14 12.04
C ALA A 137 -14.61 -9.23 11.69
N ILE A 138 -14.49 -7.93 11.95
CA ILE A 138 -15.55 -6.95 11.68
C ILE A 138 -15.90 -6.92 10.18
N MET A 139 -14.91 -7.01 9.28
CA MET A 139 -15.12 -7.05 7.82
C MET A 139 -15.44 -8.45 7.26
N ALA A 140 -15.55 -9.48 8.09
CA ALA A 140 -16.11 -10.77 7.68
C ALA A 140 -17.65 -10.70 7.58
N GLY A 141 -18.25 -11.74 6.99
CA GLY A 141 -19.70 -11.88 6.89
C GLY A 141 -20.39 -10.92 5.90
N PRO A 142 -21.74 -10.87 5.91
CA PRO A 142 -22.53 -10.01 5.03
C PRO A 142 -22.49 -8.53 5.45
N GLY A 143 -23.03 -7.66 4.59
CA GLY A 143 -23.20 -6.24 4.89
C GLY A 143 -21.99 -5.34 4.62
N THR A 144 -21.01 -5.79 3.82
CA THR A 144 -19.75 -5.06 3.55
C THR A 144 -19.98 -3.58 3.22
N ASN A 145 -20.87 -3.26 2.28
CA ASN A 145 -21.11 -1.88 1.82
C ASN A 145 -21.53 -0.92 2.94
N SER A 146 -22.24 -1.37 3.98
CA SER A 146 -22.68 -0.48 5.07
C SER A 146 -21.61 -0.33 6.15
N LYS A 147 -20.88 -1.41 6.45
CA LYS A 147 -19.64 -1.38 7.25
C LYS A 147 -18.61 -0.42 6.66
N GLU A 148 -18.42 -0.49 5.34
CA GLU A 148 -17.57 0.40 4.54
C GLU A 148 -17.95 1.87 4.70
N MET A 149 -19.25 2.20 4.63
CA MET A 149 -19.73 3.59 4.79
C MET A 149 -19.53 4.15 6.20
N VAL A 150 -19.73 3.34 7.25
CA VAL A 150 -19.43 3.76 8.64
C VAL A 150 -17.93 4.02 8.78
N ILE A 151 -17.08 3.07 8.37
CA ILE A 151 -15.61 3.24 8.44
C ILE A 151 -15.14 4.49 7.67
N LEU A 152 -15.72 4.77 6.49
CA LEU A 152 -15.45 6.02 5.76
C LEU A 152 -15.86 7.25 6.57
N ARG A 153 -17.04 7.28 7.20
CA ARG A 153 -17.49 8.41 8.03
C ARG A 153 -16.54 8.62 9.21
N THR A 154 -16.34 7.60 10.02
CA THR A 154 -15.57 7.65 11.27
C THR A 154 -14.13 8.11 11.02
N CYS A 155 -13.45 7.53 10.02
CA CYS A 155 -12.08 7.91 9.72
C CYS A 155 -11.96 9.31 9.11
N ASN A 156 -12.95 9.76 8.32
CA ASN A 156 -12.97 11.12 7.78
C ASN A 156 -13.36 12.19 8.81
N GLU A 157 -14.03 11.82 9.90
CA GLU A 157 -14.23 12.70 11.07
C GLU A 157 -12.95 12.76 11.91
N LEU A 158 -12.33 11.62 12.20
CA LEU A 158 -11.04 11.56 12.87
C LEU A 158 -9.95 12.37 12.12
N LEU A 159 -9.85 12.22 10.79
CA LEU A 159 -8.94 13.02 9.93
C LEU A 159 -9.33 14.51 9.78
N ARG A 160 -10.46 14.95 10.33
CA ARG A 160 -10.84 16.37 10.51
C ARG A 160 -10.58 16.87 11.94
N ARG A 161 -10.64 15.98 12.94
CA ARG A 161 -10.29 16.26 14.34
C ARG A 161 -8.76 16.32 14.58
N LEU A 162 -7.97 15.58 13.80
CA LEU A 162 -6.51 15.50 13.95
C LEU A 162 -5.76 16.68 13.31
N SER A 163 -4.73 17.16 14.02
CA SER A 163 -3.77 18.12 13.50
C SER A 163 -2.79 17.44 12.54
N ARG A 164 -2.80 17.84 11.27
CA ARG A 164 -1.89 17.29 10.24
C ARG A 164 -0.41 17.67 10.43
N ALA A 165 -0.12 18.60 11.34
CA ALA A 165 1.25 19.00 11.69
C ALA A 165 1.77 18.27 12.93
N GLU A 166 0.89 17.93 13.87
CA GLU A 166 1.22 17.36 15.18
C GLU A 166 1.11 15.82 15.19
N ASP A 167 0.09 15.27 14.50
CA ASP A 167 -0.21 13.83 14.44
C ASP A 167 0.00 13.18 13.04
N PRO A 168 1.08 13.46 12.28
CA PRO A 168 1.25 12.88 10.94
C PRO A 168 1.34 11.35 10.97
N VAL A 169 1.90 10.78 12.05
CA VAL A 169 2.00 9.32 12.25
C VAL A 169 0.62 8.69 12.46
N PHE A 170 -0.26 9.30 13.26
CA PHE A 170 -1.60 8.75 13.50
C PHE A 170 -2.52 8.98 12.30
N CYS A 171 -2.44 10.13 11.62
CA CYS A 171 -3.06 10.32 10.31
C CYS A 171 -2.65 9.21 9.32
N GLY A 172 -1.36 8.86 9.29
CA GLY A 172 -0.83 7.74 8.51
C GLY A 172 -1.44 6.38 8.89
N ARG A 173 -1.58 6.07 10.18
CA ARG A 173 -2.28 4.86 10.66
C ARG A 173 -3.73 4.80 10.20
N VAL A 174 -4.47 5.91 10.30
CA VAL A 174 -5.88 5.98 9.86
C VAL A 174 -5.99 5.73 8.36
N TYR A 175 -5.11 6.30 7.54
CA TYR A 175 -5.05 5.99 6.11
C TYR A 175 -4.68 4.53 5.82
N VAL A 176 -3.72 3.93 6.54
CA VAL A 176 -3.36 2.51 6.38
C VAL A 176 -4.54 1.59 6.74
N PHE A 177 -5.25 1.87 7.83
CA PHE A 177 -6.45 1.14 8.22
C PHE A 177 -7.56 1.23 7.17
N LEU A 178 -7.79 2.42 6.59
CA LEU A 178 -8.70 2.60 5.46
C LEU A 178 -8.27 1.73 4.27
N PHE A 179 -7.02 1.82 3.81
CA PHE A 179 -6.52 1.03 2.67
C PHE A 179 -6.51 -0.49 2.91
N GLN A 180 -6.44 -0.95 4.16
CA GLN A 180 -6.57 -2.36 4.52
C GLN A 180 -8.03 -2.83 4.67
N SER A 181 -8.97 -1.89 4.83
CA SER A 181 -10.40 -2.17 5.03
C SER A 181 -11.14 -2.34 3.71
N PHE A 182 -10.79 -1.57 2.68
CA PHE A 182 -11.40 -1.68 1.35
C PHE A 182 -10.56 -2.53 0.40
N PRO A 183 -11.16 -3.40 -0.44
CA PRO A 183 -10.45 -4.05 -1.54
C PRO A 183 -9.86 -3.03 -2.51
N LEU A 184 -8.66 -3.28 -3.05
CA LEU A 184 -7.95 -2.33 -3.94
C LEU A 184 -8.72 -1.93 -5.21
N GLY A 185 -9.66 -2.76 -5.69
CA GLY A 185 -10.56 -2.45 -6.80
C GLY A 185 -11.86 -1.73 -6.40
N HIS A 186 -12.04 -1.36 -5.12
CA HIS A 186 -13.24 -0.66 -4.65
C HIS A 186 -13.25 0.80 -5.10
N LYS A 187 -14.40 1.29 -5.58
CA LYS A 187 -14.55 2.62 -6.19
C LYS A 187 -14.17 3.78 -5.25
N GLY A 188 -14.35 3.62 -3.95
CA GLY A 188 -13.96 4.63 -2.95
C GLY A 188 -12.46 4.70 -2.68
N SER A 189 -11.69 3.70 -3.10
CA SER A 189 -10.25 3.55 -2.81
C SER A 189 -9.34 3.98 -3.96
N VAL A 190 -9.92 4.29 -5.12
CA VAL A 190 -9.20 4.71 -6.33
C VAL A 190 -9.78 6.00 -6.89
N ASN A 191 -8.93 6.96 -7.21
CA ASN A 191 -9.32 8.25 -7.79
C ASN A 191 -9.74 8.10 -9.28
N LEU A 192 -10.93 7.55 -9.53
CA LEU A 192 -11.54 7.38 -10.85
C LEU A 192 -11.94 8.71 -11.54
N ARG A 193 -11.90 9.83 -10.81
CA ARG A 193 -12.14 11.17 -11.37
C ARG A 193 -10.87 11.74 -12.04
N GLY A 194 -9.69 11.25 -11.67
CA GLY A 194 -8.42 11.76 -12.18
C GLY A 194 -8.01 13.13 -11.62
N GLU A 195 -8.72 13.62 -10.60
CA GLU A 195 -8.53 14.97 -10.05
C GLU A 195 -7.24 15.06 -9.22
N PHE A 196 -6.48 16.13 -9.39
CA PHE A 196 -5.23 16.37 -8.67
C PHE A 196 -5.51 16.94 -7.27
N HIS A 197 -4.75 16.49 -6.26
CA HIS A 197 -4.90 16.97 -4.88
C HIS A 197 -4.22 18.33 -4.68
N ILE A 198 -4.87 19.39 -5.16
CA ILE A 198 -4.38 20.78 -5.13
C ILE A 198 -4.29 21.32 -3.68
N GLY A 199 -5.01 20.71 -2.73
CA GLY A 199 -5.07 21.17 -1.33
C GLY A 199 -3.77 21.06 -0.51
N ASN A 200 -2.67 20.52 -1.06
CA ASN A 200 -1.34 20.61 -0.44
C ASN A 200 -0.53 21.73 -1.07
N VAL A 201 -0.91 22.97 -0.77
CA VAL A 201 -0.19 24.16 -1.24
C VAL A 201 1.16 24.26 -0.53
N THR A 202 2.21 24.59 -1.29
CA THR A 202 3.52 24.98 -0.78
C THR A 202 3.59 26.50 -0.79
N THR A 203 3.70 27.10 0.39
CA THR A 203 3.75 28.56 0.62
C THR A 203 5.19 29.02 0.72
N PHE A 204 5.55 30.08 0.00
CA PHE A 204 6.90 30.67 0.00
C PHE A 204 6.78 32.20 -0.07
N GLU A 205 7.88 32.87 0.25
CA GLU A 205 8.01 34.33 0.24
C GLU A 205 8.18 34.87 -1.20
N ASP A 206 7.25 35.72 -1.66
CA ASP A 206 7.26 36.29 -3.03
C ASP A 206 7.59 37.80 -3.04
N TYR A 207 8.35 38.26 -2.03
CA TYR A 207 8.62 39.69 -1.77
C TYR A 207 9.42 40.41 -2.88
N LEU A 208 10.06 39.67 -3.79
CA LEU A 208 10.83 40.24 -4.91
C LEU A 208 9.96 40.91 -5.98
N ILE A 209 8.63 40.84 -5.87
CA ILE A 209 7.68 41.62 -6.69
C ILE A 209 7.36 42.98 -6.03
N SER A 210 7.53 43.14 -4.71
CA SER A 210 7.13 44.33 -3.96
C SER A 210 8.19 45.43 -3.79
N GLU A 211 9.47 45.16 -4.03
CA GLU A 211 10.58 46.12 -3.77
C GLU A 211 10.72 47.26 -4.82
N GLN A 212 9.63 47.66 -5.47
CA GLN A 212 9.53 48.95 -6.21
C GLN A 212 8.48 49.91 -5.64
N SER A 213 7.85 49.59 -4.50
CA SER A 213 7.00 50.52 -3.74
C SER A 213 7.32 50.42 -2.24
N GLY A 214 8.21 51.28 -1.76
CA GLY A 214 8.63 51.33 -0.35
C GLY A 214 7.65 52.04 0.58
N ASP A 215 7.78 51.74 1.87
CA ASP A 215 7.15 52.39 3.04
C ASP A 215 5.63 52.65 3.01
N THR A 216 4.86 51.87 3.79
CA THR A 216 4.45 52.35 5.13
C THR A 216 3.73 51.28 5.99
N ALA A 217 3.92 51.42 7.31
CA ALA A 217 3.06 50.99 8.42
C ALA A 217 2.77 49.49 8.68
N MET A 218 2.72 49.15 9.98
CA MET A 218 2.00 47.98 10.50
C MET A 218 0.51 48.30 10.60
N GLU A 219 -0.36 47.33 10.32
CA GLU A 219 -1.57 47.11 11.11
C GLU A 219 -2.02 45.63 11.01
N ASP A 220 -2.95 45.24 11.88
CA ASP A 220 -3.32 43.84 12.18
C ASP A 220 -4.81 43.57 11.86
N VAL A 221 -5.24 42.30 11.98
CA VAL A 221 -6.63 41.83 12.16
C VAL A 221 -7.50 41.60 10.89
N THR A 222 -7.90 40.33 10.73
CA THR A 222 -9.09 39.77 10.01
C THR A 222 -9.29 39.85 8.48
N SER A 223 -9.33 38.66 7.89
CA SER A 223 -10.48 38.02 7.19
C SER A 223 -11.56 38.84 6.45
N ALA A 224 -11.80 38.41 5.19
CA ALA A 224 -13.10 38.23 4.49
C ALA A 224 -13.48 39.13 3.28
N GLU A 225 -13.62 38.44 2.14
CA GLU A 225 -14.61 38.59 1.04
C GLU A 225 -14.80 39.89 0.20
N THR A 226 -14.15 39.87 -0.98
CA THR A 226 -14.73 39.99 -2.35
C THR A 226 -15.59 41.20 -2.81
N LYS A 227 -15.18 41.75 -3.99
CA LYS A 227 -15.92 42.45 -5.08
C LYS A 227 -15.92 43.99 -5.14
N GLY A 228 -15.23 44.55 -6.15
CA GLY A 228 -15.94 45.11 -7.32
C GLY A 228 -15.63 46.54 -7.84
N ILE A 229 -15.07 46.59 -9.06
CA ILE A 229 -15.45 47.51 -10.19
C ILE A 229 -15.00 49.01 -10.17
N SER A 230 -13.97 49.30 -11.01
CA SER A 230 -13.68 50.50 -11.85
C SER A 230 -13.70 51.94 -11.25
N PHE A 231 -13.20 53.03 -11.87
CA PHE A 231 -12.86 53.40 -13.28
C PHE A 231 -11.85 54.59 -13.32
N ASP A 232 -11.28 54.89 -14.51
CA ASP A 232 -10.64 56.15 -15.00
C ASP A 232 -9.44 56.77 -14.23
N ILE A 233 -8.28 57.11 -14.80
CA ILE A 233 -7.89 57.83 -16.05
C ILE A 233 -7.93 59.38 -15.91
N ALA A 234 -6.80 59.94 -15.42
CA ALA A 234 -6.15 61.21 -15.83
C ALA A 234 -4.96 61.51 -14.87
N GLY A 235 -3.81 62.07 -15.27
CA GLY A 235 -3.29 62.35 -16.61
C GLY A 235 -2.13 63.36 -16.60
N LYS A 236 -1.46 63.51 -17.76
CA LYS A 236 -0.51 64.57 -18.17
C LYS A 236 0.96 64.59 -17.67
N ASP A 237 1.80 64.85 -18.68
CA ASP A 237 3.08 65.61 -18.77
C ASP A 237 4.28 65.20 -17.89
N THR A 238 5.40 64.65 -18.39
CA THR A 238 6.26 64.91 -19.59
C THR A 238 7.36 65.96 -19.37
N LYS A 239 8.62 65.47 -19.32
CA LYS A 239 9.92 66.01 -19.84
C LYS A 239 11.06 65.33 -19.05
N THR A 240 12.04 64.59 -19.59
CA THR A 240 13.01 64.80 -20.70
C THR A 240 14.14 65.78 -20.39
N GLU A 241 15.31 65.23 -20.03
CA GLU A 241 16.69 65.58 -20.44
C GLU A 241 17.65 64.76 -19.52
N ASP A 242 18.66 63.97 -19.88
CA ASP A 242 19.35 63.48 -21.11
C ASP A 242 20.88 63.72 -21.03
N VAL A 243 21.68 62.77 -21.58
CA VAL A 243 23.12 62.84 -21.92
C VAL A 243 24.25 62.69 -20.84
N ARG A 244 25.20 61.79 -21.20
CA ARG A 244 26.61 61.54 -20.73
C ARG A 244 26.82 61.00 -19.31
N GLN A 245 27.46 59.83 -19.08
CA GLN A 245 28.68 59.20 -19.63
C GLN A 245 30.02 59.87 -19.27
N THR A 246 30.86 59.15 -18.53
CA THR A 246 32.30 59.01 -18.81
C THR A 246 32.79 57.69 -18.20
N GLU A 247 33.87 57.12 -18.75
CA GLU A 247 34.28 55.74 -18.51
C GLU A 247 35.42 55.63 -17.48
N ASN A 248 35.63 54.41 -16.95
CA ASN A 248 36.95 53.90 -16.63
C ASN A 248 36.90 52.36 -16.55
N GLU A 249 37.69 51.68 -17.38
CA GLU A 249 37.82 50.23 -17.37
C GLU A 249 38.92 49.76 -16.40
N SER A 250 38.71 48.60 -15.78
CA SER A 250 39.62 47.43 -15.75
C SER A 250 39.55 46.66 -14.42
N GLY A 251 39.63 45.33 -14.49
CA GLY A 251 39.54 44.43 -13.32
C GLY A 251 38.60 43.25 -13.56
N THR A 252 39.10 42.20 -14.20
CA THR A 252 38.30 41.02 -14.61
C THR A 252 38.20 39.95 -13.52
N GLU A 253 36.99 39.74 -12.98
CA GLU A 253 36.57 38.44 -12.45
C GLU A 253 35.30 37.95 -13.17
N LYS A 254 35.12 36.62 -13.22
CA LYS A 254 34.11 35.99 -14.08
C LYS A 254 32.74 35.98 -13.40
N LYS A 255 31.76 36.67 -13.99
CA LYS A 255 30.34 36.51 -13.62
C LYS A 255 29.88 35.06 -13.87
N PRO A 256 29.03 34.48 -13.01
CA PRO A 256 28.41 33.18 -13.26
C PRO A 256 27.44 33.23 -14.44
N THR A 257 27.17 32.10 -15.08
CA THR A 257 26.35 31.99 -16.31
C THR A 257 24.84 31.98 -16.03
N THR A 258 24.44 32.31 -14.82
CA THR A 258 23.16 31.92 -14.21
C THR A 258 22.70 32.99 -13.20
N LEU A 259 21.38 33.08 -12.97
CA LEU A 259 20.77 34.05 -12.03
C LEU A 259 21.39 34.00 -10.62
N ASP A 260 21.31 35.09 -9.85
CA ASP A 260 21.70 35.03 -8.44
C ASP A 260 20.76 34.10 -7.63
N ILE A 261 21.20 33.61 -6.47
CA ILE A 261 20.42 32.70 -5.61
C ILE A 261 19.09 33.35 -5.20
N ASP A 262 19.11 34.65 -4.89
CA ASP A 262 17.93 35.42 -4.54
C ASP A 262 16.95 35.54 -5.73
N ALA A 263 17.46 35.82 -6.92
CA ALA A 263 16.65 35.87 -8.15
C ALA A 263 16.16 34.49 -8.61
N LEU A 264 16.86 33.41 -8.24
CA LEU A 264 16.44 32.04 -8.49
C LEU A 264 15.28 31.61 -7.59
N TYR A 265 15.23 32.09 -6.33
CA TYR A 265 14.27 31.64 -5.31
C TYR A 265 12.79 31.64 -5.78
N PRO A 266 12.20 32.75 -6.25
CA PRO A 266 10.79 32.76 -6.70
C PRO A 266 10.59 31.95 -7.99
N VAL A 267 11.57 31.97 -8.89
CA VAL A 267 11.54 31.18 -10.15
C VAL A 267 11.49 29.68 -9.82
N PHE A 268 12.32 29.24 -8.88
CA PHE A 268 12.39 27.86 -8.40
C PHE A 268 11.09 27.44 -7.73
N TRP A 269 10.57 28.19 -6.74
CA TRP A 269 9.35 27.80 -6.05
C TRP A 269 8.09 27.89 -6.92
N SER A 270 8.09 28.71 -7.98
CA SER A 270 7.01 28.69 -8.98
C SER A 270 6.83 27.33 -9.66
N LEU A 271 7.91 26.53 -9.80
CA LEU A 271 7.83 25.16 -10.34
C LEU A 271 6.89 24.27 -9.50
N GLN A 272 6.85 24.49 -8.18
CA GLN A 272 6.03 23.71 -7.27
C GLN A 272 4.53 23.94 -7.52
N HIS A 273 4.12 25.10 -8.02
CA HIS A 273 2.75 25.32 -8.49
C HIS A 273 2.40 24.46 -9.73
N SER A 274 3.37 24.24 -10.62
CA SER A 274 3.21 23.36 -11.79
C SER A 274 3.26 21.88 -11.41
N PHE A 275 4.11 21.48 -10.46
CA PHE A 275 4.13 20.11 -9.91
C PHE A 275 2.84 19.77 -9.16
N SER A 276 2.27 20.70 -8.38
CA SER A 276 1.01 20.49 -7.64
C SER A 276 -0.25 20.50 -8.50
N ASN A 277 -0.23 21.13 -9.69
CA ASN A 277 -1.39 21.21 -10.58
C ASN A 277 -1.01 21.10 -12.07
N PRO A 278 -0.66 19.89 -12.55
CA PRO A 278 -0.19 19.66 -13.93
C PRO A 278 -1.10 20.20 -15.05
N PRO A 279 -2.45 20.22 -14.93
CA PRO A 279 -3.33 20.87 -15.91
C PRO A 279 -3.06 22.35 -16.21
N ARG A 280 -2.36 23.09 -15.33
CA ARG A 280 -1.91 24.47 -15.65
C ARG A 280 -0.92 24.53 -16.81
N LEU A 281 -0.25 23.43 -17.13
CA LEU A 281 0.72 23.35 -18.23
C LEU A 281 0.06 23.13 -19.60
N PHE A 282 -1.28 23.14 -19.66
CA PHE A 282 -2.02 23.17 -20.92
C PHE A 282 -2.12 24.60 -21.50
N ASP A 283 -1.74 25.63 -20.73
CA ASP A 283 -1.65 27.01 -21.16
C ASP A 283 -0.21 27.36 -21.61
N ASP A 284 -0.03 27.88 -22.82
CA ASP A 284 1.30 28.15 -23.42
C ASP A 284 2.18 29.09 -22.59
N GLU A 285 1.60 30.10 -21.96
CA GLU A 285 2.33 30.99 -21.04
C GLU A 285 2.84 30.25 -19.80
N SER A 286 2.02 29.38 -19.21
CA SER A 286 2.39 28.59 -18.04
C SER A 286 3.45 27.55 -18.39
N PHE A 287 3.35 26.95 -19.58
CA PHE A 287 4.32 25.99 -20.09
C PHE A 287 5.69 26.64 -20.36
N THR A 288 5.73 27.77 -21.07
CA THR A 288 7.00 28.48 -21.34
C THR A 288 7.65 29.07 -20.08
N LYS A 289 6.88 29.47 -19.07
CA LYS A 289 7.39 29.82 -17.74
C LYS A 289 8.02 28.59 -17.05
N PHE A 290 7.34 27.44 -17.08
CA PHE A 290 7.85 26.17 -16.53
C PHE A 290 9.14 25.67 -17.21
N GLN A 291 9.21 25.71 -18.56
CA GLN A 291 10.41 25.33 -19.31
C GLN A 291 11.65 26.11 -18.82
N ARG A 292 11.57 27.45 -18.84
CA ARG A 292 12.65 28.36 -18.43
C ARG A 292 13.06 28.15 -16.98
N ALA A 293 12.09 27.99 -16.07
CA ALA A 293 12.35 27.79 -14.65
C ALA A 293 13.06 26.44 -14.38
N LEU A 294 12.65 25.37 -15.09
CA LEU A 294 13.27 24.05 -14.95
C LEU A 294 14.69 24.01 -15.53
N GLU A 295 14.91 24.62 -16.69
CA GLU A 295 16.23 24.75 -17.30
C GLU A 295 17.19 25.57 -16.43
N THR A 296 16.74 26.71 -15.91
CA THR A 296 17.52 27.57 -15.00
C THR A 296 17.89 26.82 -13.71
N THR A 297 16.94 26.06 -13.14
CA THR A 297 17.16 25.22 -11.96
C THR A 297 18.17 24.10 -12.25
N LEU A 298 18.05 23.41 -13.38
CA LEU A 298 18.98 22.33 -13.77
C LEU A 298 20.39 22.88 -14.11
N ALA A 299 20.49 24.09 -14.66
CA ALA A 299 21.78 24.76 -14.85
C ALA A 299 22.44 25.05 -13.50
N LYS A 300 21.69 25.59 -12.53
CA LYS A 300 22.19 25.84 -11.17
C LYS A 300 22.60 24.58 -10.42
N PHE A 301 21.83 23.49 -10.50
CA PHE A 301 22.22 22.21 -9.93
C PHE A 301 23.55 21.67 -10.51
N LYS A 302 23.90 22.00 -11.76
CA LYS A 302 25.21 21.63 -12.34
C LYS A 302 26.38 22.50 -11.86
N GLU A 303 26.12 23.71 -11.35
CA GLU A 303 27.16 24.62 -10.83
C GLU A 303 27.39 24.44 -9.31
N VAL A 304 26.34 24.10 -8.54
CA VAL A 304 26.43 23.96 -7.08
C VAL A 304 27.12 22.63 -6.69
N PRO A 305 28.13 22.65 -5.78
CA PRO A 305 28.79 21.42 -5.35
C PRO A 305 27.83 20.49 -4.58
N LYS A 306 27.83 19.21 -4.96
CA LYS A 306 27.01 18.14 -4.38
C LYS A 306 27.48 17.79 -2.96
N VAL A 307 26.79 18.27 -1.94
CA VAL A 307 26.99 17.89 -0.52
C VAL A 307 26.10 16.70 -0.19
N ILE A 308 26.70 15.65 0.37
CA ILE A 308 25.99 14.43 0.79
C ILE A 308 25.84 14.47 2.31
N GLN A 309 24.60 14.62 2.79
CA GLN A 309 24.32 14.52 4.23
C GLN A 309 24.70 13.12 4.74
N SER A 310 25.57 13.05 5.75
CA SER A 310 26.21 11.80 6.17
C SER A 310 25.26 10.76 6.81
N GLY A 311 24.01 11.14 7.10
CA GLY A 311 23.01 10.28 7.73
C GLY A 311 22.64 9.02 6.94
N GLU A 312 22.79 9.00 5.61
CA GLU A 312 22.53 7.78 4.84
C GLU A 312 23.60 6.69 5.05
N SER A 313 24.85 7.07 5.36
CA SER A 313 25.95 6.10 5.58
C SER A 313 25.90 5.41 6.94
N ALA A 314 25.25 6.02 7.95
CA ALA A 314 25.09 5.43 9.28
C ALA A 314 24.20 4.17 9.28
N ARG A 315 23.31 4.01 8.29
CA ARG A 315 22.32 2.93 8.15
C ARG A 315 22.90 1.51 7.97
N LYS A 316 24.22 1.34 8.06
CA LYS A 316 24.91 0.04 7.90
C LYS A 316 25.43 -0.56 9.21
N THR A 317 25.26 0.12 10.34
CA THR A 317 25.91 -0.24 11.62
C THR A 317 24.95 -0.50 12.78
N ASP A 318 23.64 -0.27 12.61
CA ASP A 318 22.63 -0.51 13.65
C ASP A 318 21.78 -1.77 13.36
N HIS A 319 22.23 -2.88 13.92
CA HIS A 319 21.41 -4.06 14.22
C HIS A 319 21.52 -4.27 15.73
N LEU A 320 20.37 -4.40 16.42
CA LEU A 320 20.21 -4.32 17.89
C LEU A 320 20.26 -2.84 18.34
N ASP A 321 19.17 -2.19 18.78
CA ASP A 321 18.17 -2.67 19.75
C ASP A 321 16.70 -2.39 19.40
N ALA A 322 15.80 -3.23 19.93
CA ALA A 322 14.35 -3.16 19.73
C ALA A 322 13.59 -2.56 20.94
N THR A 323 14.08 -1.44 21.48
CA THR A 323 13.41 -0.68 22.57
C THR A 323 12.62 0.51 22.03
N GLY A 324 11.40 0.70 22.52
CA GLY A 324 10.37 1.52 21.84
C GLY A 324 10.65 3.01 21.64
N SER A 325 11.54 3.66 22.40
CA SER A 325 11.69 5.13 22.35
C SER A 325 12.27 5.65 21.03
N SER A 326 13.19 4.91 20.40
CA SER A 326 13.85 5.31 19.15
C SER A 326 12.86 5.59 18.00
N ARG A 327 11.64 5.05 18.07
CA ARG A 327 10.60 5.26 17.06
C ARG A 327 9.90 6.62 17.15
N GLU A 328 9.93 7.25 18.33
CA GLU A 328 9.40 8.61 18.56
C GLU A 328 10.48 9.65 18.22
N ASP A 329 11.74 9.39 18.59
CA ASP A 329 12.90 10.20 18.18
C ASP A 329 13.01 10.28 16.64
N PHE A 330 12.82 9.16 15.93
CA PHE A 330 12.81 9.15 14.45
C PHE A 330 11.66 9.98 13.84
N ALA A 331 10.52 10.11 14.52
CA ALA A 331 9.41 10.92 14.04
C ALA A 331 9.65 12.43 14.26
N SER A 332 10.26 12.81 15.39
CA SER A 332 10.59 14.22 15.69
C SER A 332 11.72 14.79 14.81
N ALA A 333 12.59 13.93 14.27
CA ALA A 333 13.69 14.33 13.39
C ALA A 333 13.32 14.41 11.89
N PHE A 334 12.07 14.11 11.50
CA PHE A 334 11.65 14.04 10.10
C PHE A 334 10.71 15.18 9.69
N ASN A 335 11.18 16.09 8.85
CA ASN A 335 10.36 17.18 8.29
C ASN A 335 9.50 16.66 7.10
N PRO A 336 8.15 16.68 7.20
CA PRO A 336 7.27 16.14 6.15
C PRO A 336 6.98 17.13 5.00
N LYS A 337 7.56 18.34 5.03
CA LYS A 337 7.42 19.40 4.02
C LYS A 337 8.78 20.05 3.73
N TYR A 338 8.91 20.65 2.55
CA TYR A 338 10.04 21.50 2.17
C TYR A 338 10.15 22.74 3.07
N LEU A 339 11.37 23.22 3.32
CA LEU A 339 11.64 24.37 4.18
C LEU A 339 11.77 25.65 3.35
N THR A 340 10.62 26.20 2.94
CA THR A 340 10.47 27.39 2.07
C THR A 340 10.87 28.71 2.75
N SER A 341 12.12 28.77 3.22
CA SER A 341 12.76 29.94 3.82
C SER A 341 14.00 30.31 3.01
N ARG A 342 14.15 31.61 2.72
CA ARG A 342 15.19 32.12 1.81
C ARG A 342 16.61 31.81 2.28
N ASP A 343 16.85 31.90 3.59
CA ASP A 343 18.17 31.68 4.20
C ASP A 343 18.64 30.21 4.10
N LEU A 344 17.72 29.25 4.22
CA LEU A 344 18.04 27.82 4.09
C LEU A 344 18.19 27.37 2.63
N PHE A 345 17.59 28.07 1.67
CA PHE A 345 17.60 27.70 0.25
C PHE A 345 19.03 27.48 -0.29
N LYS A 346 20.00 28.31 0.11
CA LYS A 346 21.42 28.12 -0.27
C LYS A 346 22.01 26.80 0.23
N LEU A 347 21.56 26.30 1.37
CA LEU A 347 21.98 25.01 1.95
C LEU A 347 21.22 23.85 1.29
N GLU A 348 19.89 23.98 1.11
CA GLU A 348 19.06 23.00 0.39
C GLU A 348 19.55 22.77 -1.05
N LEU A 349 19.89 23.83 -1.79
CA LEU A 349 20.46 23.73 -3.14
C LEU A 349 21.75 22.89 -3.21
N SER A 350 22.51 22.79 -2.11
CA SER A 350 23.73 21.98 -2.03
C SER A 350 23.47 20.51 -1.67
N ASP A 351 22.32 20.19 -1.08
CA ASP A 351 21.98 18.84 -0.66
C ASP A 351 21.54 17.95 -1.83
N VAL A 352 22.25 16.84 -2.00
CA VAL A 352 21.94 15.82 -3.00
C VAL A 352 20.55 15.19 -2.81
N ALA A 353 20.02 15.10 -1.58
CA ALA A 353 18.67 14.56 -1.37
C ALA A 353 17.59 15.54 -1.86
N PHE A 354 17.66 16.82 -1.48
CA PHE A 354 16.80 17.89 -1.99
C PHE A 354 16.81 17.98 -3.53
N GLN A 355 18.00 18.02 -4.14
CA GLN A 355 18.14 17.99 -5.61
C GLN A 355 17.45 16.78 -6.23
N ARG A 356 17.63 15.59 -5.66
CA ARG A 356 16.99 14.35 -6.13
C ARG A 356 15.46 14.43 -6.05
N HIS A 357 14.88 14.97 -4.98
CA HIS A 357 13.43 15.12 -4.82
C HIS A 357 12.80 15.99 -5.93
N VAL A 358 13.36 17.18 -6.18
CA VAL A 358 12.90 18.12 -7.21
C VAL A 358 12.99 17.51 -8.61
N LEU A 359 14.12 16.84 -8.90
CA LEU A 359 14.35 16.22 -10.20
C LEU A 359 13.46 14.99 -10.45
N VAL A 360 13.12 14.22 -9.41
CA VAL A 360 12.13 13.13 -9.52
C VAL A 360 10.71 13.68 -9.71
N GLN A 361 10.34 14.78 -9.05
CA GLN A 361 9.06 15.47 -9.32
C GLN A 361 8.98 15.96 -10.77
N ALA A 362 10.06 16.54 -11.30
CA ALA A 362 10.16 16.89 -12.72
C ALA A 362 10.02 15.66 -13.64
N LEU A 363 10.70 14.55 -13.36
CA LEU A 363 10.58 13.33 -14.17
C LEU A 363 9.17 12.74 -14.18
N ILE A 364 8.46 12.74 -13.04
CA ILE A 364 7.06 12.29 -12.94
C ILE A 364 6.16 13.18 -13.80
N LEU A 365 6.33 14.50 -13.73
CA LEU A 365 5.57 15.46 -14.51
C LEU A 365 5.84 15.34 -16.03
N ILE A 366 7.11 15.16 -16.41
CA ILE A 366 7.50 14.98 -17.82
C ILE A 366 6.95 13.65 -18.36
N ASP A 367 7.02 12.55 -17.62
CA ASP A 367 6.43 11.29 -18.06
C ASP A 367 4.90 11.38 -18.17
N PHE A 368 4.22 12.18 -17.33
CA PHE A 368 2.80 12.50 -17.50
C PHE A 368 2.55 13.27 -18.81
N LEU A 369 3.29 14.35 -19.09
CA LEU A 369 3.16 15.12 -20.35
C LEU A 369 3.40 14.24 -21.59
N LEU A 370 4.37 13.32 -21.53
CA LEU A 370 4.65 12.37 -22.61
C LEU A 370 3.48 11.38 -22.87
N THR A 371 2.57 11.15 -21.90
CA THR A 371 1.32 10.41 -22.14
C THR A 371 0.26 11.18 -22.93
N LEU A 372 0.43 12.49 -23.10
CA LEU A 372 -0.51 13.37 -23.81
C LEU A 372 -0.13 13.62 -25.28
N THR A 373 0.95 13.00 -25.75
CA THR A 373 1.39 12.99 -27.16
C THR A 373 0.43 12.19 -28.03
N GLU A 374 0.32 12.52 -29.32
CA GLU A 374 -0.57 11.81 -30.26
C GLU A 374 -0.25 10.31 -30.34
N ALA A 375 1.03 9.96 -30.44
CA ALA A 375 1.51 8.58 -30.41
C ALA A 375 1.28 7.86 -29.06
N ALA A 376 0.97 8.58 -27.97
CA ALA A 376 0.46 7.97 -26.74
C ALA A 376 -1.06 7.78 -26.77
N LYS A 377 -1.82 8.78 -27.24
CA LYS A 377 -3.28 8.73 -27.35
C LYS A 377 -3.79 7.69 -28.35
N ASP A 378 -3.03 7.37 -29.39
CA ASP A 378 -3.43 6.35 -30.38
C ASP A 378 -3.53 4.93 -29.79
N LYS A 379 -2.81 4.66 -28.69
CA LYS A 379 -2.70 3.33 -28.09
C LYS A 379 -4.05 2.86 -27.53
N LYS A 380 -4.40 1.59 -27.78
CA LYS A 380 -5.70 0.98 -27.41
C LYS A 380 -6.17 1.31 -25.99
N HIS A 381 -5.28 1.19 -25.00
CA HIS A 381 -5.61 1.45 -23.59
C HIS A 381 -5.96 2.92 -23.27
N TYR A 382 -5.58 3.89 -24.10
CA TYR A 382 -6.03 5.28 -23.97
C TYR A 382 -7.40 5.48 -24.63
N LYS A 383 -7.61 4.91 -25.82
CA LYS A 383 -8.91 4.93 -26.53
C LYS A 383 -10.03 4.24 -25.74
N GLU A 384 -9.71 3.14 -25.05
CA GLU A 384 -10.63 2.34 -24.22
C GLU A 384 -10.75 2.86 -22.76
N ALA A 385 -10.03 3.93 -22.40
CA ALA A 385 -9.98 4.47 -21.04
C ALA A 385 -11.31 5.06 -20.55
N GLN A 386 -11.40 5.32 -19.24
CA GLN A 386 -12.48 6.15 -18.68
C GLN A 386 -12.42 7.58 -19.22
N PRO A 387 -13.57 8.21 -19.54
CA PRO A 387 -13.60 9.56 -20.13
C PRO A 387 -12.97 10.64 -19.24
N ASN A 388 -13.05 10.48 -17.91
CA ASN A 388 -12.42 11.38 -16.95
C ASN A 388 -10.88 11.42 -17.05
N LEU A 389 -10.27 10.37 -17.62
CA LEU A 389 -8.82 10.24 -17.80
C LEU A 389 -8.39 10.57 -19.25
N GLN A 390 -9.33 10.91 -20.14
CA GLN A 390 -9.05 11.30 -21.52
C GLN A 390 -8.90 12.82 -21.62
N TYR A 391 -7.68 13.30 -21.40
CA TYR A 391 -7.35 14.72 -21.54
C TYR A 391 -7.50 15.20 -22.99
N LYS A 392 -8.19 16.35 -23.14
CA LYS A 392 -8.39 17.01 -24.45
C LYS A 392 -7.08 17.58 -25.00
N PHE A 393 -6.28 18.25 -24.14
CA PHE A 393 -4.98 18.82 -24.50
C PHE A 393 -4.03 17.75 -25.09
N THR A 394 -3.40 18.08 -26.21
CA THR A 394 -2.39 17.27 -26.90
C THR A 394 -1.08 18.06 -26.93
N LEU A 395 0.04 17.43 -26.60
CA LEU A 395 1.36 18.06 -26.62
C LEU A 395 1.85 18.25 -28.08
N ARG A 396 2.44 19.41 -28.42
CA ARG A 396 3.04 19.66 -29.75
C ARG A 396 4.30 18.81 -29.95
N GLU A 397 4.73 18.68 -31.20
CA GLU A 397 5.95 17.94 -31.55
C GLU A 397 7.20 18.61 -30.96
N GLU A 398 7.36 19.92 -31.12
CA GLU A 398 8.46 20.73 -30.52
C GLU A 398 8.54 20.55 -28.99
N ASP A 399 7.40 20.65 -28.30
CA ASP A 399 7.32 20.45 -26.84
C ASP A 399 7.62 19.00 -26.42
N THR A 400 7.37 18.04 -27.32
CA THR A 400 7.68 16.62 -27.12
C THR A 400 9.18 16.35 -27.26
N GLU A 401 9.85 16.95 -28.26
CA GLU A 401 11.31 16.90 -28.39
C GLU A 401 11.99 17.54 -27.18
N TRP A 402 11.51 18.71 -26.74
CA TRP A 402 11.97 19.37 -25.52
C TRP A 402 11.80 18.45 -24.30
N ALA A 403 10.61 17.86 -24.11
CA ALA A 403 10.33 16.96 -23.00
C ALA A 403 11.26 15.74 -22.95
N LEU A 404 11.63 15.18 -24.12
CA LEU A 404 12.61 14.09 -24.21
C LEU A 404 14.05 14.58 -23.93
N GLY A 405 14.44 15.76 -24.43
CA GLY A 405 15.76 16.35 -24.21
C GLY A 405 16.03 16.71 -22.74
N ILE A 406 15.06 17.35 -22.08
CA ILE A 406 15.17 17.68 -20.65
C ILE A 406 15.12 16.42 -19.78
N LYS A 407 14.29 15.42 -20.12
CA LYS A 407 14.28 14.12 -19.44
C LYS A 407 15.64 13.43 -19.47
N ASN A 408 16.28 13.36 -20.65
CA ASN A 408 17.61 12.78 -20.80
C ASN A 408 18.67 13.57 -20.02
N SER A 409 18.56 14.91 -19.99
CA SER A 409 19.46 15.78 -19.22
C SER A 409 19.35 15.55 -17.72
N ILE A 410 18.14 15.33 -17.19
CA ILE A 410 17.90 14.99 -15.79
C ILE A 410 18.37 13.55 -15.49
N ALA A 411 18.10 12.60 -16.38
CA ALA A 411 18.53 11.20 -16.25
C ALA A 411 20.05 11.06 -16.15
N ASN A 412 20.81 11.85 -16.90
CA ASN A 412 22.27 11.90 -16.79
C ASN A 412 22.70 12.51 -15.46
N TYR A 413 22.16 13.68 -15.08
CA TYR A 413 22.51 14.35 -13.82
C TYR A 413 22.24 13.51 -12.56
N LEU A 414 21.19 12.69 -12.56
CA LEU A 414 20.87 11.75 -11.48
C LEU A 414 21.81 10.54 -11.41
N GLN A 415 22.45 10.16 -12.54
CA GLN A 415 23.49 9.14 -12.56
C GLN A 415 24.86 9.67 -12.11
N ASP A 416 25.09 10.98 -12.22
CA ASP A 416 26.33 11.66 -11.80
C ASP A 416 26.46 11.74 -10.27
N GLY A 417 27.21 10.79 -9.69
CA GLY A 417 27.61 10.81 -8.28
C GLY A 417 27.71 9.41 -7.67
N PRO A 418 28.15 9.29 -6.41
CA PRO A 418 28.11 8.02 -5.68
C PRO A 418 26.66 7.51 -5.61
N ASP A 419 26.51 6.22 -5.88
CA ASP A 419 25.24 5.48 -6.01
C ASP A 419 24.20 6.06 -7.00
N GLY A 420 24.53 7.10 -7.77
CA GLY A 420 23.62 7.75 -8.73
C GLY A 420 23.05 6.78 -9.76
N LYS A 421 23.86 5.86 -10.28
CA LYS A 421 23.41 4.80 -11.21
C LYS A 421 22.43 3.80 -10.56
N PHE A 422 22.58 3.51 -9.27
CA PHE A 422 21.63 2.67 -8.54
C PHE A 422 20.34 3.44 -8.27
N TYR A 423 20.45 4.68 -7.79
CA TYR A 423 19.30 5.57 -7.56
C TYR A 423 18.46 5.77 -8.83
N TYR A 424 19.10 6.10 -9.96
CA TYR A 424 18.41 6.25 -11.25
C TYR A 424 17.72 4.95 -11.70
N ARG A 425 18.36 3.78 -11.53
CA ARG A 425 17.72 2.49 -11.82
C ARG A 425 16.47 2.25 -10.97
N VAL A 426 16.48 2.65 -9.69
CA VAL A 426 15.30 2.57 -8.82
C VAL A 426 14.20 3.51 -9.32
N VAL A 427 14.54 4.77 -9.65
CA VAL A 427 13.57 5.75 -10.19
C VAL A 427 12.94 5.26 -11.49
N ASP A 428 13.73 4.79 -12.47
CA ASP A 428 13.20 4.26 -13.73
C ASP A 428 12.34 3.01 -13.53
N THR A 429 12.72 2.13 -12.60
CA THR A 429 11.89 0.97 -12.22
C THR A 429 10.55 1.42 -11.62
N VAL A 430 10.52 2.48 -10.82
CA VAL A 430 9.28 3.05 -10.24
C VAL A 430 8.41 3.68 -11.33
N LEU A 431 8.97 4.55 -12.19
CA LEU A 431 8.25 5.17 -13.31
C LEU A 431 7.70 4.13 -14.30
N SER A 432 8.45 3.04 -14.53
CA SER A 432 8.02 1.92 -15.37
C SER A 432 6.89 1.09 -14.73
N ARG A 433 6.83 1.02 -13.39
CA ARG A 433 5.71 0.38 -12.67
C ARG A 433 4.48 1.29 -12.59
N ASP A 434 4.65 2.60 -12.43
CA ASP A 434 3.54 3.56 -12.44
C ASP A 434 2.78 3.54 -13.78
N LYS A 435 3.49 3.45 -14.91
CA LYS A 435 2.85 3.26 -16.24
C LYS A 435 1.94 2.03 -16.32
N ASN A 436 2.18 0.98 -15.53
CA ASN A 436 1.26 -0.16 -15.43
C ASN A 436 0.07 0.13 -14.52
N TRP A 437 0.26 0.91 -13.46
CA TRP A 437 -0.82 1.39 -12.59
C TRP A 437 -1.78 2.34 -13.33
N VAL A 438 -1.25 3.27 -14.13
CA VAL A 438 -2.02 4.15 -15.02
C VAL A 438 -2.86 3.33 -16.02
N ARG A 439 -2.30 2.30 -16.65
CA ARG A 439 -3.04 1.39 -17.55
C ARG A 439 -4.16 0.64 -16.83
N TRP A 440 -3.89 0.09 -15.64
CA TRP A 440 -4.91 -0.59 -14.83
C TRP A 440 -6.03 0.36 -14.38
N LYS A 441 -5.69 1.62 -14.08
CA LYS A 441 -6.64 2.68 -13.76
C LYS A 441 -7.51 3.10 -14.96
N MET A 442 -6.92 3.19 -16.15
CA MET A 442 -7.64 3.41 -17.41
C MET A 442 -8.65 2.28 -17.66
N ASP A 443 -8.26 1.02 -17.44
CA ASP A 443 -9.14 -0.16 -17.47
C ASP A 443 -9.98 -0.34 -16.19
N ARG A 444 -10.48 0.78 -15.65
CA ARG A 444 -11.48 0.88 -14.58
C ARG A 444 -11.14 0.18 -13.26
N CYS A 445 -9.86 -0.04 -12.97
CA CYS A 445 -9.37 -0.66 -11.73
C CYS A 445 -9.93 -2.07 -11.48
N LYS A 446 -10.06 -2.91 -12.53
CA LYS A 446 -10.59 -4.30 -12.41
C LYS A 446 -9.88 -5.09 -11.30
N PRO A 447 -10.61 -5.80 -10.41
CA PRO A 447 -10.00 -6.61 -9.35
C PRO A 447 -9.06 -7.69 -9.92
N PHE A 448 -7.79 -7.65 -9.50
CA PHE A 448 -6.79 -8.67 -9.84
C PHE A 448 -6.68 -9.79 -8.78
N THR A 449 -7.39 -9.65 -7.67
CA THR A 449 -7.50 -10.66 -6.61
C THR A 449 -8.34 -11.85 -7.04
N ARG A 450 -7.79 -13.07 -6.93
CA ARG A 450 -8.57 -14.32 -7.08
C ARG A 450 -9.44 -14.52 -5.82
N GLY A 451 -10.62 -15.12 -5.99
CA GLY A 451 -11.51 -15.46 -4.87
C GLY A 451 -10.87 -16.46 -3.91
N LYS A 452 -11.32 -16.44 -2.64
CA LYS A 452 -10.90 -17.42 -1.63
C LYS A 452 -11.29 -18.84 -2.08
N VAL A 453 -10.39 -19.82 -1.91
CA VAL A 453 -10.66 -21.22 -2.26
C VAL A 453 -11.82 -21.75 -1.41
N PRO A 454 -12.88 -22.35 -2.00
CA PRO A 454 -13.98 -22.90 -1.22
C PRO A 454 -13.52 -24.02 -0.27
N SER A 455 -14.03 -24.02 0.97
CA SER A 455 -13.60 -24.95 2.01
C SER A 455 -13.72 -26.43 1.61
N LYS A 456 -14.73 -26.78 0.79
CA LYS A 456 -14.90 -28.13 0.23
C LYS A 456 -13.71 -28.53 -0.65
N ALA A 457 -13.40 -27.71 -1.66
CA ALA A 457 -12.26 -27.92 -2.56
C ALA A 457 -10.91 -27.94 -1.82
N PHE A 458 -10.75 -27.16 -0.74
CA PHE A 458 -9.55 -27.22 0.11
C PHE A 458 -9.45 -28.55 0.88
N LEU A 459 -10.55 -29.08 1.43
CA LEU A 459 -10.58 -30.36 2.11
C LEU A 459 -10.36 -31.54 1.15
N GLU A 460 -10.92 -31.47 -0.06
CA GLU A 460 -10.73 -32.42 -1.16
C GLU A 460 -9.28 -32.41 -1.66
N ALA A 461 -8.68 -31.23 -1.86
CA ALA A 461 -7.26 -31.11 -2.21
C ALA A 461 -6.35 -31.64 -1.09
N ARG A 462 -6.71 -31.41 0.19
CA ARG A 462 -5.98 -31.93 1.35
C ARG A 462 -6.04 -33.46 1.43
N SER A 463 -7.20 -34.08 1.23
CA SER A 463 -7.33 -35.54 1.25
C SER A 463 -6.63 -36.19 0.05
N GLY A 464 -6.76 -35.59 -1.14
CA GLY A 464 -6.02 -35.98 -2.35
C GLY A 464 -4.50 -35.90 -2.17
N ALA A 465 -3.99 -34.84 -1.56
CA ALA A 465 -2.55 -34.69 -1.27
C ALA A 465 -2.06 -35.77 -0.28
N VAL A 466 -2.81 -36.05 0.78
CA VAL A 466 -2.48 -37.15 1.73
C VAL A 466 -2.47 -38.50 1.02
N ALA A 467 -3.45 -38.78 0.15
CA ALA A 467 -3.49 -40.01 -0.64
C ALA A 467 -2.30 -40.12 -1.62
N ALA A 468 -1.92 -39.01 -2.27
CA ALA A 468 -0.80 -38.94 -3.21
C ALA A 468 0.59 -39.07 -2.54
N VAL A 469 0.71 -38.73 -1.25
CA VAL A 469 1.90 -39.02 -0.44
C VAL A 469 1.88 -40.48 0.04
N ALA A 470 0.73 -40.99 0.48
CA ALA A 470 0.58 -42.37 0.95
C ALA A 470 0.85 -43.41 -0.17
N SER A 471 0.45 -43.13 -1.41
CA SER A 471 0.72 -43.99 -2.58
C SER A 471 2.17 -43.98 -3.04
N LYS A 472 2.95 -42.94 -2.67
CA LYS A 472 4.40 -42.84 -2.90
C LYS A 472 5.25 -43.52 -1.82
N LYS A 473 4.65 -44.28 -0.90
CA LYS A 473 5.40 -45.10 0.05
C LYS A 473 6.28 -46.10 -0.70
N ASP A 474 7.59 -46.08 -0.43
CA ASP A 474 8.57 -46.89 -1.14
C ASP A 474 8.12 -48.35 -1.26
N ARG A 475 8.16 -48.88 -2.48
CA ARG A 475 8.11 -50.33 -2.69
C ARG A 475 9.26 -50.91 -1.89
N LYS A 476 8.96 -51.67 -0.83
CA LYS A 476 9.97 -52.38 -0.03
C LYS A 476 10.98 -53.01 -1.00
N PRO A 477 12.29 -52.73 -0.87
CA PRO A 477 13.27 -53.22 -1.83
C PRO A 477 13.09 -54.72 -1.97
N ALA A 478 12.92 -55.18 -3.22
CA ALA A 478 12.67 -56.59 -3.49
C ALA A 478 13.82 -57.40 -2.88
N GLY A 479 13.49 -58.19 -1.84
CA GLY A 479 14.48 -58.87 -1.02
C GLY A 479 15.38 -59.74 -1.91
N VAL A 480 16.68 -59.79 -1.57
CA VAL A 480 17.75 -60.43 -2.35
C VAL A 480 17.22 -61.71 -3.03
N PRO A 481 17.17 -61.76 -4.38
CA PRO A 481 16.58 -62.88 -5.12
C PRO A 481 17.11 -64.23 -4.64
N GLY A 482 16.29 -65.29 -4.70
CA GLY A 482 16.61 -66.58 -4.10
C GLY A 482 18.00 -67.13 -4.48
N ALA A 483 18.41 -66.95 -5.74
CA ALA A 483 19.72 -67.34 -6.25
C ALA A 483 20.91 -66.58 -5.63
N LEU A 484 20.72 -65.35 -5.14
CA LEU A 484 21.73 -64.51 -4.50
C LEU A 484 21.67 -64.55 -2.97
N ARG A 485 20.69 -65.25 -2.38
CA ARG A 485 20.44 -65.31 -0.93
C ARG A 485 21.65 -65.83 -0.13
N PHE A 486 22.54 -66.61 -0.76
CA PHE A 486 23.78 -67.10 -0.15
C PHE A 486 24.76 -65.98 0.24
N LEU A 487 24.73 -64.83 -0.47
CA LEU A 487 25.52 -63.64 -0.12
C LEU A 487 24.95 -62.95 1.13
N ALA A 488 23.62 -62.93 1.28
CA ALA A 488 22.95 -62.37 2.45
C ALA A 488 23.03 -63.27 3.70
N SER A 489 23.20 -64.59 3.52
CA SER A 489 23.37 -65.57 4.60
C SER A 489 24.85 -65.92 4.87
N ALA A 490 25.78 -65.05 4.48
CA ALA A 490 27.21 -65.29 4.61
C ALA A 490 27.73 -65.07 6.05
N GLU A 491 27.37 -65.97 6.97
CA GLU A 491 28.06 -66.06 8.27
C GLU A 491 29.59 -66.20 8.04
N PRO A 492 30.42 -65.33 8.65
CA PRO A 492 31.84 -65.25 8.36
C PRO A 492 32.61 -66.48 8.87
N GLY A 493 32.68 -67.51 8.02
CA GLY A 493 33.40 -68.76 8.26
C GLY A 493 32.79 -69.97 7.54
N LYS A 494 31.45 -70.08 7.51
CA LYS A 494 30.76 -71.26 6.95
C LYS A 494 30.88 -71.37 5.42
N GLY A 495 30.85 -70.24 4.70
CA GLY A 495 30.94 -70.23 3.23
C GLY A 495 32.27 -70.79 2.69
N LEU A 496 33.40 -70.41 3.27
CA LEU A 496 34.73 -70.90 2.88
C LEU A 496 34.93 -72.39 3.21
N ALA A 497 34.32 -72.89 4.29
CA ALA A 497 34.34 -74.32 4.61
C ALA A 497 33.65 -75.17 3.53
N GLN A 498 32.56 -74.67 2.95
CA GLN A 498 31.85 -75.35 1.84
C GLN A 498 32.61 -75.32 0.49
N LEU A 499 33.58 -74.42 0.33
CA LEU A 499 34.47 -74.37 -0.84
C LEU A 499 35.73 -75.25 -0.69
N ARG A 500 36.11 -75.61 0.55
CA ARG A 500 37.24 -76.52 0.82
C ARG A 500 36.91 -78.02 0.67
N GLN A 501 35.66 -78.37 0.35
CA GLN A 501 35.25 -79.77 0.14
C GLN A 501 35.77 -80.31 -1.21
N ARG A 502 36.84 -81.12 -1.16
CA ARG A 502 37.60 -81.64 -2.31
C ARG A 502 36.81 -82.48 -3.35
N GLY A 503 35.53 -82.77 -3.14
CA GLY A 503 34.69 -83.52 -4.10
C GLY A 503 33.84 -82.67 -5.05
N ARG A 504 33.75 -81.36 -4.87
CA ARG A 504 32.70 -80.53 -5.52
C ARG A 504 32.89 -80.21 -7.00
N PHE A 505 34.02 -80.57 -7.61
CA PHE A 505 34.34 -80.25 -9.01
C PHE A 505 34.23 -81.45 -9.98
N ASN A 506 33.69 -82.58 -9.54
CA ASN A 506 33.62 -83.82 -10.34
C ASN A 506 32.31 -84.01 -11.13
N HIS A 507 31.52 -82.95 -11.37
CA HIS A 507 30.40 -82.96 -12.32
C HIS A 507 30.44 -81.72 -13.22
N ALA A 508 30.73 -81.92 -14.50
CA ALA A 508 30.90 -80.85 -15.50
C ALA A 508 29.60 -80.44 -16.20
N ASP A 509 28.45 -80.95 -15.76
CA ASP A 509 27.17 -80.83 -16.47
C ASP A 509 26.40 -79.54 -16.15
N GLY A 510 26.69 -78.91 -15.01
CA GLY A 510 25.97 -77.73 -14.52
C GLY A 510 26.17 -76.42 -15.30
N LEU A 511 27.09 -76.37 -16.27
CA LEU A 511 27.37 -75.15 -17.06
C LEU A 511 26.69 -75.12 -18.44
N LYS A 512 26.11 -76.24 -18.91
CA LYS A 512 25.54 -76.34 -20.26
C LYS A 512 24.14 -75.73 -20.40
N SER A 513 23.41 -75.57 -19.29
CA SER A 513 22.04 -75.01 -19.27
C SER A 513 21.97 -73.48 -19.26
N LEU A 514 23.10 -72.78 -19.41
CA LEU A 514 23.18 -71.30 -19.44
C LEU A 514 23.35 -70.72 -20.85
N PHE A 515 23.53 -71.56 -21.87
CA PHE A 515 23.84 -71.13 -23.24
C PHE A 515 23.08 -71.97 -24.29
N GLN A 516 21.75 -71.93 -24.24
CA GLN A 516 20.90 -72.27 -25.38
C GLN A 516 19.99 -71.09 -25.72
N PRO A 517 20.06 -70.52 -26.93
CA PRO A 517 19.07 -69.59 -27.43
C PRO A 517 17.93 -70.36 -28.11
N GLU A 518 16.69 -70.17 -27.65
CA GLU A 518 15.50 -70.61 -28.39
C GLU A 518 14.84 -69.44 -29.14
N GLU A 519 14.15 -69.77 -30.22
CA GLU A 519 13.85 -68.86 -31.33
C GLU A 519 12.43 -68.27 -31.28
N ILE A 520 12.19 -67.23 -32.12
CA ILE A 520 10.89 -66.55 -32.24
C ILE A 520 10.17 -66.99 -33.53
N ARG A 521 8.96 -67.53 -33.38
CA ARG A 521 7.86 -67.67 -34.38
C ARG A 521 6.59 -68.03 -33.59
N THR A 522 5.44 -67.36 -33.67
CA THR A 522 4.59 -66.94 -34.81
C THR A 522 4.03 -68.15 -35.59
N ASP A 523 2.79 -68.16 -36.08
CA ASP A 523 1.77 -67.09 -36.19
C ASP A 523 0.49 -67.44 -35.33
N ASP A 524 -0.81 -67.21 -35.61
CA ASP A 524 -1.54 -66.69 -36.77
C ASP A 524 -2.99 -66.18 -36.47
N LYS A 525 -3.62 -65.58 -37.50
CA LYS A 525 -5.03 -65.15 -37.79
C LYS A 525 -6.21 -65.54 -36.86
N GLY A 526 -7.32 -64.78 -36.81
CA GLY A 526 -7.74 -63.56 -37.57
C GLY A 526 -9.22 -63.20 -37.25
N GLY A 527 -9.84 -62.13 -37.75
CA GLY A 527 -9.41 -61.09 -38.70
C GLY A 527 -10.34 -59.85 -38.69
N ASP A 528 -10.24 -58.98 -39.71
CA ASP A 528 -10.68 -57.57 -39.70
C ASP A 528 -12.18 -57.26 -39.87
N THR A 529 -12.60 -56.09 -39.35
CA THR A 529 -13.03 -54.99 -40.24
C THR A 529 -12.86 -53.61 -39.60
N GLN A 530 -12.13 -52.72 -40.28
CA GLN A 530 -12.01 -51.26 -40.05
C GLN A 530 -12.99 -50.51 -41.00
N PRO A 531 -13.10 -49.15 -41.08
CA PRO A 531 -12.12 -48.09 -40.76
C PRO A 531 -12.74 -46.96 -39.86
N GLU A 532 -12.20 -45.74 -39.67
CA GLU A 532 -11.06 -45.02 -40.27
C GLU A 532 -10.47 -43.94 -39.32
N GLN A 533 -9.21 -43.54 -39.58
CA GLN A 533 -8.47 -42.27 -39.35
C GLN A 533 -9.12 -41.07 -38.59
N THR A 534 -8.42 -40.12 -37.93
CA THR A 534 -7.00 -39.89 -37.54
C THR A 534 -6.96 -38.70 -36.55
N VAL A 535 -6.03 -38.69 -35.58
CA VAL A 535 -5.53 -37.44 -34.94
C VAL A 535 -4.03 -37.62 -34.66
N GLU A 536 -3.21 -36.64 -35.05
CA GLU A 536 -1.75 -36.65 -34.90
C GLU A 536 -1.29 -36.05 -33.55
N GLU A 537 -0.05 -36.36 -33.15
CA GLU A 537 0.70 -35.48 -32.24
C GLU A 537 0.99 -34.12 -32.91
N PRO A 538 1.31 -33.08 -32.13
CA PRO A 538 2.69 -32.64 -32.30
C PRO A 538 3.47 -32.42 -30.99
N ARG A 539 4.79 -32.43 -31.19
CA ARG A 539 5.87 -32.31 -30.20
C ARG A 539 5.82 -31.00 -29.39
N ALA A 540 6.53 -31.03 -28.27
CA ALA A 540 6.87 -29.84 -27.50
C ALA A 540 7.85 -28.92 -28.25
N ASP A 541 7.75 -27.62 -27.99
CA ASP A 541 8.77 -26.63 -28.31
C ASP A 541 9.20 -25.87 -27.03
N GLN A 542 10.46 -25.44 -26.99
CA GLN A 542 11.03 -24.75 -25.83
C GLN A 542 10.99 -23.23 -26.02
N GLN A 543 10.48 -22.46 -25.04
CA GLN A 543 10.90 -21.06 -24.93
C GLN A 543 10.73 -20.44 -23.53
N SER A 544 11.86 -19.94 -23.01
CA SER A 544 12.03 -18.74 -22.18
C SER A 544 10.82 -18.27 -21.33
N ILE A 545 10.80 -18.66 -20.05
CA ILE A 545 10.11 -17.86 -19.01
C ILE A 545 11.14 -16.93 -18.37
N VAL A 546 11.02 -15.64 -18.67
CA VAL A 546 11.55 -14.54 -17.86
C VAL A 546 10.35 -13.82 -17.25
N ALA A 547 10.27 -13.80 -15.92
CA ALA A 547 9.30 -13.04 -15.13
C ALA A 547 9.88 -12.81 -13.71
#